data_AF-A0A3B0SS76-F1
#
_entry.id   AF-A0A3B0SS76-F1
#
_cell.length_a   1.000
_cell.length_b   1.000
_cell.length_c   1.000
_cell.angle_alpha   90.00
_cell.angle_beta   90.00
_cell.angle_gamma   90.00
#
_symmetry.space_group_name_H-M   'P 1'
#
loop_
_entity.id
_entity.type
_entity.pdbx_description
1 polymer ?
#
loop_
_entity_poly.entity_id
_entity_poly.type
_entity_poly.pdbx_seq_one_letter_code
_entity_poly.pdbx_strand_id
1 'polypeptide(L)'
;MCGIAGIIDLKATREIDRAALQRMTDALRHRGPDGEGVFIAPGIGFGHRRLAIIDREGGVQPFHSQNGGVVSLNGEIYNYRALARELAQEGLTPRTRSDTEILAEGWARHDTEFVHRLRGMFAFSFWDPAARRLTLARDRLGEKPLYYGETADGFLLFASEASALIASRLLSTELNQAAVADYFYYGYVPDPKSIY
;
A
#
# COMPACT_ATOMS: atom_id res chain seq x y z
N MET A 1 -12.53 5.38 -3.79
CA MET A 1 -11.52 4.99 -2.78
C MET A 1 -10.21 4.77 -3.53
N CYS A 2 -9.05 5.26 -3.10
CA CYS A 2 -7.82 4.94 -3.84
C CYS A 2 -7.49 3.44 -3.80
N GLY A 3 -6.65 2.92 -4.69
CA GLY A 3 -6.15 1.55 -4.67
C GLY A 3 -4.63 1.55 -4.60
N ILE A 4 -4.06 0.67 -3.78
CA ILE A 4 -2.61 0.44 -3.73
C ILE A 4 -2.31 -0.98 -4.19
N ALA A 5 -1.17 -1.17 -4.86
CA ALA A 5 -0.62 -2.44 -5.29
C ALA A 5 0.90 -2.40 -5.17
N GLY A 6 1.55 -3.56 -5.00
CA GLY A 6 2.99 -3.62 -5.10
C GLY A 6 3.54 -5.04 -5.12
N ILE A 7 4.81 -5.13 -5.54
CA ILE A 7 5.60 -6.34 -5.65
C ILE A 7 6.97 -6.04 -5.04
N ILE A 8 7.44 -6.92 -4.16
CA ILE A 8 8.81 -6.88 -3.62
C ILE A 8 9.47 -8.24 -3.81
N ASP A 9 10.73 -8.23 -4.25
CA ASP A 9 11.57 -9.43 -4.29
C ASP A 9 12.25 -9.62 -2.93
N LEU A 10 11.78 -10.59 -2.15
CA LEU A 10 12.33 -10.88 -0.81
C LEU A 10 13.77 -11.42 -0.89
N LYS A 11 14.19 -11.92 -2.05
CA LYS A 11 15.55 -12.41 -2.28
C LYS A 11 16.52 -11.32 -2.74
N ALA A 12 16.02 -10.14 -3.10
CA ALA A 12 16.82 -9.01 -3.56
C ALA A 12 17.74 -9.31 -4.76
N THR A 13 17.36 -10.24 -5.63
CA THR A 13 18.16 -10.69 -6.79
C THR A 13 17.52 -10.35 -8.13
N ARG A 14 16.25 -9.92 -8.15
CA ARG A 14 15.44 -9.76 -9.36
C ARG A 14 14.86 -8.35 -9.47
N GLU A 15 14.67 -7.92 -10.70
CA GLU A 15 13.91 -6.72 -11.00
C GLU A 15 12.41 -7.00 -10.98
N ILE A 16 11.60 -5.96 -10.77
CA ILE A 16 10.14 -6.06 -10.80
C ILE A 16 9.65 -5.95 -12.24
N ASP A 17 8.87 -6.94 -12.68
CA ASP A 17 8.16 -6.87 -13.97
C ASP A 17 7.13 -5.73 -13.94
N ARG A 18 7.44 -4.65 -14.69
CA ARG A 18 6.55 -3.51 -14.87
C ARG A 18 5.19 -3.93 -15.42
N ALA A 19 5.12 -4.90 -16.32
CA ALA A 19 3.86 -5.34 -16.91
C ALA A 19 2.98 -6.06 -15.88
N ALA A 20 3.57 -6.88 -15.01
CA ALA A 20 2.85 -7.47 -13.88
C ALA A 20 2.29 -6.40 -12.94
N LEU A 21 3.12 -5.43 -12.53
CA LEU A 21 2.69 -4.33 -11.67
C LEU A 21 1.59 -3.48 -12.31
N GLN A 22 1.68 -3.22 -13.63
CA GLN A 22 0.65 -2.50 -14.36
C GLN A 22 -0.68 -3.26 -14.36
N ARG A 23 -0.69 -4.58 -14.61
CA ARG A 23 -1.92 -5.39 -14.54
C ARG A 23 -2.58 -5.33 -13.16
N MET A 24 -1.79 -5.40 -12.08
CA MET A 24 -2.29 -5.23 -10.71
C MET A 24 -2.93 -3.84 -10.52
N THR A 25 -2.27 -2.80 -11.04
CA THR A 25 -2.73 -1.41 -10.92
C THR A 25 -4.00 -1.16 -11.75
N ASP A 26 -4.11 -1.74 -12.95
CA ASP A 26 -5.27 -1.64 -13.83
C ASP A 26 -6.49 -2.35 -13.26
N ALA A 27 -6.30 -3.50 -12.60
CA ALA A 27 -7.36 -4.21 -11.89
C ALA A 27 -7.98 -3.39 -10.74
N LEU A 28 -7.32 -2.32 -10.29
CA LEU A 28 -7.82 -1.40 -9.25
C LEU A 28 -8.41 -0.09 -9.82
N ARG A 29 -8.53 0.04 -11.15
CA ARG A 29 -8.97 1.30 -11.79
C ARG A 29 -10.35 1.77 -11.32
N HIS A 30 -11.27 0.85 -11.03
CA HIS A 30 -12.61 1.16 -10.52
C HIS A 30 -12.60 1.86 -9.16
N ARG A 31 -11.54 1.67 -8.36
CA ARG A 31 -11.44 2.34 -7.06
C ARG A 31 -11.06 3.82 -7.25
N GLY A 32 -10.07 4.08 -8.10
CA GLY A 32 -9.48 5.40 -8.33
C GLY A 32 -9.31 5.73 -9.81
N PRO A 33 -10.35 6.26 -10.48
CA PRO A 33 -10.32 6.57 -11.91
C PRO A 33 -9.63 7.91 -12.25
N ASP A 34 -9.35 8.77 -11.27
CA ASP A 34 -8.88 10.15 -11.49
C ASP A 34 -7.37 10.25 -11.70
N GLY A 35 -6.60 9.25 -11.28
CA GLY A 35 -5.15 9.26 -11.40
C GLY A 35 -4.52 7.90 -11.24
N GLU A 36 -3.31 7.79 -11.76
CA GLU A 36 -2.48 6.59 -11.66
C GLU A 36 -1.04 6.96 -11.39
N GLY A 37 -0.29 6.06 -10.77
CA GLY A 37 1.13 6.21 -10.60
C GLY A 37 1.82 4.87 -10.39
N VAL A 38 3.06 4.79 -10.86
CA VAL A 38 3.90 3.61 -10.75
C VAL A 38 5.29 4.05 -10.32
N PHE A 39 5.82 3.39 -9.30
CA PHE A 39 7.21 3.50 -8.86
C PHE A 39 7.89 2.14 -9.02
N ILE A 40 9.10 2.11 -9.57
CA ILE A 40 9.93 0.90 -9.67
C ILE A 40 11.35 1.26 -9.28
N ALA A 41 11.94 0.45 -8.41
CA ALA A 41 13.34 0.48 -8.01
C ALA A 41 13.86 -0.97 -7.92
N PRO A 42 15.17 -1.20 -7.73
CA PRO A 42 15.71 -2.55 -7.61
C PRO A 42 15.00 -3.38 -6.53
N GLY A 43 14.36 -4.47 -6.96
CA GLY A 43 13.64 -5.40 -6.08
C GLY A 43 12.31 -4.89 -5.51
N ILE A 44 11.80 -3.72 -5.90
CA ILE A 44 10.51 -3.23 -5.41
C ILE A 44 9.75 -2.38 -6.43
N GLY A 45 8.42 -2.52 -6.45
CA GLY A 45 7.55 -1.69 -7.27
C GLY A 45 6.21 -1.44 -6.61
N PHE A 46 5.73 -0.19 -6.68
CA PHE A 46 4.43 0.26 -6.18
C PHE A 46 3.56 0.77 -7.32
N GLY A 47 2.27 0.45 -7.24
CA GLY A 47 1.22 0.93 -8.13
C GLY A 47 0.12 1.61 -7.32
N HIS A 48 -0.42 2.69 -7.87
CA HIS A 48 -1.47 3.47 -7.22
C HIS A 48 -2.59 3.84 -8.20
N ARG A 49 -3.83 3.79 -7.72
CA ARG A 49 -5.03 4.31 -8.39
C ARG A 49 -5.68 5.33 -7.48
N ARG A 50 -5.90 6.56 -7.95
CA ARG A 50 -6.34 7.67 -7.12
C ARG A 50 -7.79 8.03 -7.39
N LEU A 51 -8.58 8.18 -6.33
CA LEU A 51 -9.83 8.96 -6.36
C LEU A 51 -9.51 10.30 -5.72
N ALA A 52 -9.53 11.38 -6.48
CA ALA A 52 -8.98 12.67 -6.08
C ALA A 52 -10.00 13.46 -5.23
N ILE A 53 -10.09 13.13 -3.94
CA ILE A 53 -10.98 13.79 -2.96
C ILE A 53 -10.28 15.01 -2.32
N ILE A 54 -9.02 14.86 -1.89
CA ILE A 54 -8.23 15.91 -1.22
C ILE A 54 -7.01 16.28 -2.07
N ASP A 55 -6.74 17.58 -2.23
CA ASP A 55 -5.59 18.18 -2.95
C ASP A 55 -5.33 17.55 -4.32
N ARG A 56 -6.17 17.91 -5.29
CA ARG A 56 -6.23 17.29 -6.63
C ARG A 56 -4.87 17.29 -7.35
N GLU A 57 -4.04 18.31 -7.15
CA GLU A 57 -2.76 18.50 -7.83
C GLU A 57 -1.55 18.01 -7.01
N GLY A 58 -1.53 18.23 -5.69
CA GLY A 58 -0.37 17.87 -4.84
C GLY A 58 -0.34 16.41 -4.36
N GLY A 59 -1.46 15.69 -4.45
CA GLY A 59 -1.61 14.33 -3.91
C GLY A 59 -1.18 13.19 -4.83
N VAL A 60 -0.21 13.38 -5.74
CA VAL A 60 0.27 12.33 -6.64
C VAL A 60 0.95 11.22 -5.85
N GLN A 61 0.62 9.97 -6.18
CA GLN A 61 1.13 8.78 -5.50
C GLN A 61 1.57 7.72 -6.52
N PRO A 62 2.61 6.91 -6.24
CA PRO A 62 3.38 6.84 -4.99
C PRO A 62 4.13 8.14 -4.64
N PHE A 63 4.05 8.56 -3.37
CA PHE A 63 4.59 9.83 -2.91
C PHE A 63 5.99 9.64 -2.32
N HIS A 64 6.91 10.54 -2.65
CA HIS A 64 8.30 10.52 -2.16
C HIS A 64 8.48 11.51 -1.02
N SER A 65 8.87 11.02 0.16
CA SER A 65 9.29 11.84 1.30
C SER A 65 10.64 12.53 1.04
N GLN A 66 10.98 13.56 1.84
CA GLN A 66 12.24 14.32 1.68
C GLN A 66 13.50 13.49 1.89
N ASN A 67 13.43 12.39 2.65
CA ASN A 67 14.57 11.49 2.87
C ASN A 67 14.59 10.28 1.91
N GLY A 68 13.74 10.27 0.89
CA GLY A 68 13.73 9.24 -0.15
C GLY A 68 12.81 8.06 0.11
N GLY A 69 12.16 7.97 1.27
CA GLY A 69 11.11 6.98 1.52
C GLY A 69 9.92 7.15 0.58
N VAL A 70 9.30 6.05 0.14
CA VAL A 70 8.19 6.05 -0.82
C VAL A 70 6.93 5.51 -0.17
N VAL A 71 5.80 6.22 -0.28
CA VAL A 71 4.52 5.79 0.31
C VAL A 71 3.43 5.64 -0.74
N SER A 72 2.49 4.72 -0.52
CA SER A 72 1.19 4.70 -1.20
C SER A 72 0.10 4.47 -0.17
N LEU A 73 -0.88 5.36 -0.13
CA LEU A 73 -1.97 5.43 0.83
C LEU A 73 -3.31 5.20 0.13
N ASN A 74 -4.03 4.15 0.52
CA ASN A 74 -5.47 4.03 0.34
C ASN A 74 -6.16 4.42 1.64
N GLY A 75 -6.70 5.62 1.72
CA GLY A 75 -7.30 6.12 2.95
C GLY A 75 -7.27 7.63 3.07
N GLU A 76 -7.55 8.10 4.28
CA GLU A 76 -7.47 9.50 4.67
C GLU A 76 -6.93 9.61 6.10
N ILE A 77 -5.95 10.49 6.33
CA ILE A 77 -5.46 10.83 7.67
C ILE A 77 -6.16 12.10 8.14
N TYR A 78 -7.22 11.96 8.92
CA TYR A 78 -8.10 13.06 9.35
C TYR A 78 -7.37 14.14 10.16
N ASN A 79 -6.41 13.74 10.99
CA ASN A 79 -5.65 14.67 11.84
C ASN A 79 -4.38 15.21 11.16
N TYR A 80 -4.21 15.08 9.84
CA TYR A 80 -2.98 15.49 9.13
C TYR A 80 -2.61 16.96 9.36
N ARG A 81 -3.57 17.88 9.50
CA ARG A 81 -3.29 19.30 9.77
C ARG A 81 -2.69 19.54 11.15
N ALA A 82 -3.07 18.74 12.15
CA ALA A 82 -2.49 18.82 13.48
C ALA A 82 -1.07 18.25 13.46
N LEU A 83 -0.90 17.07 12.85
CA LEU A 83 0.39 16.44 12.66
C LEU A 83 1.36 17.31 11.85
N ALA A 84 0.89 18.02 10.83
CA ALA A 84 1.69 18.96 10.06
C ALA A 84 2.26 20.09 10.94
N ARG A 85 1.48 20.60 11.90
CA ARG A 85 1.95 21.62 12.84
C ARG A 85 2.99 21.07 13.82
N GLU A 86 2.77 19.84 14.32
CA GLU A 86 3.72 19.16 15.20
C GLU A 86 5.06 18.91 14.47
N LEU A 87 5.01 18.30 13.28
CA LEU A 87 6.21 18.05 12.48
C LEU A 87 6.91 19.35 12.04
N ALA A 88 6.19 20.45 11.84
CA ALA A 88 6.79 21.74 11.55
C ALA A 88 7.62 22.29 12.73
N GLN A 89 7.22 22.01 13.97
CA GLN A 89 8.03 22.32 15.16
C GLN A 89 9.32 21.48 15.21
N GLU A 90 9.32 20.33 14.55
CA GLU A 90 10.48 19.45 14.38
C GLU A 90 11.31 19.79 13.12
N GLY A 91 10.98 20.89 12.43
CA GLY A 91 11.73 21.38 11.27
C GLY A 91 11.23 20.88 9.90
N LEU A 92 10.09 20.19 9.83
CA LEU A 92 9.48 19.84 8.53
C LEU A 92 8.90 21.09 7.85
N THR A 93 9.28 21.31 6.59
CA THR A 93 8.55 22.22 5.68
C THR A 93 7.77 21.38 4.66
N PRO A 94 6.44 21.22 4.79
CA PRO A 94 5.64 20.48 3.82
C PRO A 94 5.64 21.15 2.44
N ARG A 95 5.69 20.35 1.38
CA ARG A 95 5.67 20.75 -0.04
C ARG A 95 4.26 20.84 -0.60
N THR A 96 3.29 20.17 0.03
CA THR A 96 1.90 20.02 -0.40
C THR A 96 0.96 20.24 0.77
N ARG A 97 -0.36 20.18 0.50
CA ARG A 97 -1.39 20.18 1.54
C ARG A 97 -2.06 18.81 1.68
N SER A 98 -1.37 17.77 1.20
CA SER A 98 -1.83 16.38 1.20
C SER A 98 -1.57 15.71 2.54
N ASP A 99 -2.53 14.91 2.98
CA ASP A 99 -2.39 14.04 4.14
C ASP A 99 -1.32 12.94 3.92
N THR A 100 -1.16 12.51 2.67
CA THR A 100 -0.15 11.53 2.25
C THR A 100 1.27 12.03 2.49
N GLU A 101 1.53 13.32 2.26
CA GLU A 101 2.84 13.89 2.57
C GLU A 101 3.12 13.83 4.07
N ILE A 102 2.15 14.23 4.89
CA ILE A 102 2.31 14.22 6.35
C ILE A 102 2.53 12.80 6.86
N LEU A 103 1.83 11.81 6.29
CA LEU A 103 2.11 10.40 6.56
C LEU A 103 3.53 10.02 6.15
N ALA A 104 3.96 10.33 4.93
CA ALA A 104 5.28 9.98 4.42
C ALA A 104 6.40 10.57 5.29
N GLU A 105 6.31 11.87 5.57
CA GLU A 105 7.31 12.63 6.30
C GLU A 105 7.35 12.25 7.78
N GLY A 106 6.20 12.00 8.41
CA GLY A 106 6.12 11.55 9.80
C GLY A 106 6.61 10.12 9.97
N TRP A 107 6.22 9.20 9.08
CA TRP A 107 6.71 7.82 9.10
C TRP A 107 8.22 7.76 8.89
N ALA A 108 8.76 8.56 7.98
CA ALA A 108 10.19 8.57 7.71
C ALA A 108 11.05 9.15 8.87
N ARG A 109 10.44 9.87 9.83
CA ARG A 109 11.10 10.47 11.00
C ARG A 109 10.95 9.63 12.26
N HIS A 110 9.78 9.01 12.46
CA HIS A 110 9.43 8.33 13.70
C HIS A 110 9.21 6.83 13.53
N ASP A 111 9.35 6.31 12.31
CA ASP A 111 9.14 4.91 11.97
C ASP A 111 7.78 4.41 12.49
N THR A 112 7.72 3.18 13.00
CA THR A 112 6.51 2.53 13.49
C THR A 112 5.79 3.29 14.60
N GLU A 113 6.50 4.08 15.42
CA GLU A 113 5.88 4.86 16.50
C GLU A 113 4.91 5.92 15.95
N PHE A 114 5.08 6.35 14.70
CA PHE A 114 4.17 7.31 14.08
C PHE A 114 2.74 6.77 13.96
N VAL A 115 2.57 5.44 13.89
CA VAL A 115 1.24 4.81 13.73
C VAL A 115 0.27 5.22 14.84
N HIS A 116 0.78 5.40 16.06
CA HIS A 116 -0.04 5.75 17.24
C HIS A 116 -0.57 7.19 17.18
N ARG A 117 0.02 8.04 16.34
CA ARG A 117 -0.40 9.43 16.12
C ARG A 117 -1.45 9.55 15.01
N LEU A 118 -1.63 8.52 14.17
CA LEU A 118 -2.53 8.55 13.03
C LEU A 118 -4.00 8.41 13.47
N ARG A 119 -4.86 9.30 13.00
CA ARG A 119 -6.32 9.18 13.10
C ARG A 119 -6.91 9.19 11.71
N GLY A 120 -7.56 8.10 11.32
CA GLY A 120 -8.03 7.93 9.97
C GLY A 120 -8.45 6.50 9.67
N MET A 121 -8.98 6.33 8.47
CA MET A 121 -9.16 5.04 7.82
C MET A 121 -8.05 4.89 6.79
N PHE A 122 -7.19 3.88 6.90
CA PHE A 122 -6.04 3.78 6.02
C PHE A 122 -5.53 2.37 5.84
N ALA A 123 -5.00 2.12 4.65
CA ALA A 123 -4.04 1.09 4.37
C ALA A 123 -2.91 1.74 3.57
N PHE A 124 -1.66 1.56 3.98
CA PHE A 124 -0.54 2.12 3.23
C PHE A 124 0.64 1.14 3.13
N SER A 125 1.44 1.35 2.10
CA SER A 125 2.77 0.79 1.95
C SER A 125 3.81 1.88 2.09
N PHE A 126 4.88 1.63 2.84
CA PHE A 126 6.04 2.52 2.96
C PHE A 126 7.32 1.75 2.66
N TRP A 127 8.11 2.23 1.71
CA TRP A 127 9.44 1.72 1.40
C TRP A 127 10.51 2.65 1.94
N ASP A 128 11.38 2.11 2.79
CA ASP A 128 12.61 2.77 3.20
C ASP A 128 13.79 2.23 2.36
N PRO A 129 14.37 3.04 1.45
CA PRO A 129 15.49 2.61 0.62
C PRO A 129 16.80 2.41 1.41
N ALA A 130 16.99 3.14 2.52
CA ALA A 130 18.20 3.04 3.33
C ALA A 130 18.20 1.75 4.16
N ALA A 131 17.07 1.42 4.78
CA ALA A 131 16.89 0.18 5.54
C ALA A 131 16.52 -1.04 4.66
N ARG A 132 16.22 -0.81 3.36
CA ARG A 132 15.66 -1.81 2.44
C ARG A 132 14.42 -2.51 3.02
N ARG A 133 13.52 -1.75 3.61
CA ARG A 133 12.39 -2.28 4.39
C ARG A 133 11.06 -1.81 3.81
N LEU A 134 10.18 -2.77 3.51
CA LEU A 134 8.78 -2.53 3.22
C LEU A 134 7.98 -2.64 4.51
N THR A 135 7.18 -1.61 4.80
CA THR A 135 6.16 -1.66 5.85
C THR A 135 4.78 -1.60 5.21
N LEU A 136 3.91 -2.53 5.60
CA LEU A 136 2.50 -2.55 5.25
C LEU A 136 1.70 -2.32 6.54
N ALA A 137 0.81 -1.33 6.54
CA ALA A 137 0.02 -0.99 7.72
C ALA A 137 -1.45 -0.76 7.35
N ARG A 138 -2.34 -1.11 8.28
CA ARG A 138 -3.78 -0.82 8.24
C ARG A 138 -4.20 -0.07 9.50
N ASP A 139 -5.29 0.67 9.40
CA ASP A 139 -5.95 1.26 10.56
C ASP A 139 -6.49 0.19 11.52
N ARG A 140 -6.79 0.61 12.75
CA ARG A 140 -7.14 -0.26 13.87
C ARG A 140 -8.36 -1.15 13.63
N LEU A 141 -9.31 -0.71 12.80
CA LEU A 141 -10.52 -1.46 12.49
C LEU A 141 -10.40 -2.19 11.14
N GLY A 142 -9.30 -1.98 10.42
CA GLY A 142 -9.10 -2.52 9.09
C GLY A 142 -10.11 -1.97 8.07
N GLU A 143 -10.54 -0.71 8.20
CA GLU A 143 -11.54 -0.13 7.31
C GLU A 143 -11.11 -0.16 5.85
N LYS A 144 -9.81 0.06 5.59
CA LYS A 144 -9.24 -0.08 4.24
C LYS A 144 -8.67 -1.48 4.02
N PRO A 145 -9.06 -2.15 2.92
CA PRO A 145 -8.58 -3.49 2.63
C PRO A 145 -7.12 -3.47 2.21
N LEU A 146 -6.39 -4.50 2.63
CA LEU A 146 -5.02 -4.78 2.23
C LEU A 146 -4.84 -6.30 2.29
N TYR A 147 -4.63 -6.88 1.11
CA TYR A 147 -4.34 -8.29 0.89
C TYR A 147 -2.86 -8.43 0.55
N TYR A 148 -2.26 -9.55 0.91
CA TYR A 148 -0.92 -9.91 0.49
C TYR A 148 -0.82 -11.40 0.20
N GLY A 149 0.19 -11.79 -0.56
CA GLY A 149 0.51 -13.18 -0.87
C GLY A 149 1.97 -13.33 -1.26
N GLU A 150 2.55 -14.48 -0.96
CA GLU A 150 3.93 -14.80 -1.30
C GLU A 150 3.97 -15.88 -2.37
N THR A 151 4.84 -15.71 -3.36
CA THR A 151 5.09 -16.71 -4.40
C THR A 151 6.16 -17.70 -3.95
N ALA A 152 6.12 -18.93 -4.44
CA ALA A 152 7.11 -19.96 -4.08
C ALA A 152 8.57 -19.57 -4.41
N ASP A 153 8.76 -18.69 -5.40
CA ASP A 153 10.06 -18.19 -5.81
C ASP A 153 10.51 -16.93 -5.04
N GLY A 154 9.71 -16.41 -4.10
CA GLY A 154 10.10 -15.39 -3.12
C GLY A 154 9.73 -13.95 -3.46
N PHE A 155 8.68 -13.73 -4.27
CA PHE A 155 8.05 -12.41 -4.36
C PHE A 155 6.95 -12.29 -3.30
N LEU A 156 6.88 -11.14 -2.63
CA LEU A 156 5.70 -10.74 -1.86
C LEU A 156 4.92 -9.73 -2.67
N LEU A 157 3.63 -9.99 -2.87
CA LEU A 157 2.68 -9.11 -3.52
C LEU A 157 1.72 -8.57 -2.47
N PHE A 158 1.29 -7.32 -2.64
CA PHE A 158 0.21 -6.75 -1.84
C PHE A 158 -0.71 -5.89 -2.72
N ALA A 159 -1.98 -5.79 -2.33
CA ALA A 159 -2.95 -4.94 -3.01
C ALA A 159 -4.18 -4.62 -2.16
N SER A 160 -4.94 -3.60 -2.55
CA SER A 160 -6.24 -3.30 -1.92
C SER A 160 -7.32 -4.34 -2.18
N GLU A 161 -7.18 -5.19 -3.21
CA GLU A 161 -8.15 -6.24 -3.55
C GLU A 161 -7.42 -7.50 -4.03
N ALA A 162 -7.96 -8.68 -3.72
CA ALA A 162 -7.41 -9.96 -4.17
C ALA A 162 -7.40 -10.10 -5.71
N SER A 163 -8.37 -9.47 -6.40
CA SER A 163 -8.43 -9.39 -7.87
C SER A 163 -7.13 -8.82 -8.48
N ALA A 164 -6.52 -7.83 -7.83
CA ALA A 164 -5.26 -7.25 -8.25
C ALA A 164 -4.09 -8.21 -8.03
N LEU A 165 -4.06 -8.94 -6.93
CA LEU A 165 -3.06 -10.00 -6.70
C LEU A 165 -3.11 -11.06 -7.80
N ILE A 166 -4.32 -11.50 -8.17
CA ILE A 166 -4.55 -12.48 -9.25
C ILE A 166 -4.12 -11.93 -10.62
N ALA A 167 -4.39 -10.65 -10.88
CA ALA A 167 -4.03 -10.00 -12.14
C ALA A 167 -2.51 -9.96 -12.40
N SER A 168 -1.69 -10.08 -11.35
CA SER A 168 -0.23 -10.21 -11.49
C SER A 168 0.17 -11.43 -12.33
N ARG A 169 -0.61 -12.52 -12.24
CA ARG A 169 -0.30 -13.88 -12.74
C ARG A 169 0.95 -14.51 -12.10
N LEU A 170 1.36 -14.02 -10.93
CA LEU A 170 2.52 -14.55 -10.19
C LEU A 170 2.11 -15.50 -9.06
N LEU A 171 0.86 -15.39 -8.59
CA LEU A 171 0.31 -16.25 -7.54
C LEU A 171 -0.49 -17.41 -8.13
N SER A 172 -0.46 -18.55 -7.43
CA SER A 172 -1.38 -19.66 -7.73
C SER A 172 -2.80 -19.22 -7.44
N THR A 173 -3.71 -19.62 -8.32
CA THR A 173 -5.16 -19.44 -8.14
C THR A 173 -5.88 -20.77 -7.98
N GLU A 174 -5.15 -21.83 -7.67
CA GLU A 174 -5.73 -23.12 -7.30
C GLU A 174 -6.54 -22.96 -6.01
N LEU A 175 -7.74 -23.53 -5.97
CA LEU A 175 -8.60 -23.43 -4.80
C LEU A 175 -8.15 -24.41 -3.72
N ASN A 176 -7.96 -23.89 -2.50
CA ASN A 176 -7.77 -24.72 -1.33
C ASN A 176 -9.08 -25.39 -0.94
N GLN A 177 -9.21 -26.69 -1.23
CA GLN A 177 -10.44 -27.46 -0.98
C GLN A 177 -10.85 -27.45 0.50
N ALA A 178 -9.88 -27.37 1.43
CA ALA A 178 -10.19 -27.24 2.85
C ALA A 178 -10.75 -25.85 3.19
N ALA A 179 -10.25 -24.78 2.56
CA ALA A 179 -10.80 -23.44 2.73
C ALA A 179 -12.21 -23.31 2.12
N VAL A 180 -12.47 -23.99 1.00
CA VAL A 180 -13.81 -24.08 0.40
C VAL A 180 -14.77 -24.79 1.36
N ALA A 181 -14.36 -25.91 1.96
CA ALA A 181 -15.16 -26.60 2.96
C ALA A 181 -15.44 -25.72 4.19
N ASP A 182 -14.43 -25.00 4.69
CA ASP A 182 -14.59 -24.05 5.79
C ASP A 182 -15.59 -22.94 5.44
N TYR A 183 -15.56 -22.40 4.22
CA TYR A 183 -16.53 -21.41 3.77
C TYR A 183 -17.97 -21.94 3.82
N PHE A 184 -18.20 -23.17 3.36
CA PHE A 184 -19.53 -23.78 3.44
C PHE A 184 -19.98 -24.09 4.87
N TYR A 185 -19.03 -24.36 5.78
CA TYR A 185 -19.34 -24.69 7.17
C TYR A 185 -19.54 -23.45 8.05
N TYR A 186 -18.67 -22.45 7.94
CA TYR A 186 -18.65 -21.24 8.79
C TYR A 186 -19.29 -20.02 8.13
N GLY A 187 -19.50 -20.02 6.81
CA GLY A 187 -19.95 -18.87 6.03
C GLY A 187 -18.83 -17.88 5.65
N TYR A 188 -17.59 -18.16 6.03
CA TYR A 188 -16.38 -17.40 5.70
C TYR A 188 -15.14 -18.30 5.75
N VAL A 189 -14.03 -17.85 5.15
CA VAL A 189 -12.74 -18.54 5.25
C VAL A 189 -12.01 -18.02 6.51
N PRO A 190 -11.73 -18.88 7.52
CA PRO A 190 -11.06 -18.45 8.75
C PRO A 190 -9.61 -18.07 8.51
N ASP A 191 -9.12 -17.07 9.25
CA ASP A 191 -7.69 -16.80 9.36
C ASP A 191 -6.94 -18.07 9.84
N PRO A 192 -5.73 -18.37 9.32
CA PRO A 192 -4.95 -17.60 8.33
C PRO A 192 -5.18 -18.02 6.87
N LYS A 193 -6.25 -18.76 6.55
CA LYS A 193 -6.48 -19.28 5.20
C LYS A 193 -6.94 -18.17 4.25
N SER A 194 -6.62 -18.39 2.97
CA SER A 194 -7.29 -17.73 1.85
C SER A 194 -8.14 -18.76 1.11
N ILE A 195 -8.97 -18.33 0.15
CA ILE A 195 -9.71 -19.27 -0.72
C ILE A 195 -8.77 -20.05 -1.65
N TYR A 196 -7.55 -19.55 -1.83
CA TYR A 196 -6.42 -20.17 -2.52
C TYR A 196 -5.47 -20.83 -1.53
#